data_AF-A0A841L559-F1
#
_entry.id   AF-A0A841L559-F1
#
_cell.length_a   1.000
_cell.length_b   1.000
_cell.length_c   1.000
_cell.angle_alpha   90.00
_cell.angle_beta   90.00
_cell.angle_gamma   90.00
#
_symmetry.space_group_name_H-M   'P 1'
#
loop_
_entity.id
_entity.type
_entity.pdbx_description
1 polymer ?
#
loop_
_entity_poly.entity_id
_entity_poly.type
_entity_poly.pdbx_seq_one_letter_code
_entity_poly.pdbx_strand_id
1 'polypeptide(L)'
;MMTLLLALALAAPPELGELPPQKLARGQCALFLWDRASRKRFAMWPVGGALLLAEAGTSRSLALVPGTATGNPAFGITPRARFEAGGESVALDLILEAAPGAASATVQDGILTRTLADGTAVVLPVAGIIGCG
;
A
#
# COMPACT_ATOMS: atom_id res chain seq x y z
N MET A 1 48.86 8.49 28.86
CA MET A 1 47.48 8.94 28.55
C MET A 1 47.03 8.21 27.31
N MET A 2 46.14 7.23 27.44
CA MET A 2 45.73 6.36 26.34
C MET A 2 44.33 6.79 25.89
N THR A 3 44.25 7.38 24.69
CA THR A 3 43.02 7.92 24.13
C THR A 3 42.19 6.78 23.55
N LEU A 4 41.02 6.52 24.15
CA LEU A 4 40.04 5.56 23.68
C LEU A 4 39.26 6.20 22.51
N LEU A 5 39.44 5.72 21.28
CA LEU A 5 38.55 6.08 20.17
C LEU A 5 37.28 5.22 20.25
N LEU A 6 36.14 5.84 20.59
CA LEU A 6 34.83 5.26 20.33
C LEU A 6 34.53 5.33 18.83
N ALA A 7 34.39 4.19 18.18
CA ALA A 7 33.79 4.11 16.85
C ALA A 7 32.26 4.21 16.98
N LEU A 8 31.67 5.28 16.45
CA LEU A 8 30.22 5.34 16.25
C LEU A 8 29.86 4.36 15.12
N ALA A 9 29.18 3.27 15.45
CA ALA A 9 28.52 2.43 14.47
C ALA A 9 27.38 3.22 13.83
N LEU A 10 27.57 3.72 12.60
CA LEU A 10 26.47 4.22 11.78
C LEU A 10 25.56 3.03 11.45
N ALA A 11 24.36 3.03 12.01
CA ALA A 11 23.32 2.10 11.58
C ALA A 11 23.05 2.33 10.08
N ALA A 12 23.17 1.27 9.28
CA ALA A 12 22.81 1.34 7.87
C ALA A 12 21.36 1.82 7.74
N PRO A 13 21.05 2.70 6.75
CA PRO A 13 19.68 3.11 6.53
C PRO A 13 18.83 1.86 6.28
N PRO A 14 17.64 1.72 6.92
CA PRO A 14 16.77 0.57 6.69
C PRO A 14 16.55 0.39 5.20
N GLU A 15 16.87 -0.78 4.65
CA GLU A 15 16.68 -1.05 3.24
C GLU A 15 15.21 -0.85 2.90
N LEU A 16 14.96 -0.03 1.88
CA LEU A 16 13.62 0.17 1.36
C LEU A 16 13.24 -1.10 0.60
N GLY A 17 12.54 -2.02 1.26
CA GLY A 17 12.08 -3.26 0.63
C GLY A 17 11.45 -2.98 -0.74
N GLU A 18 11.80 -3.78 -1.73
CA GLU A 18 11.21 -3.68 -3.06
C GLU A 18 9.86 -4.38 -3.10
N LEU A 19 8.93 -3.79 -3.85
CA LEU A 19 7.70 -4.48 -4.22
C LEU A 19 8.04 -5.50 -5.31
N PRO A 20 7.54 -6.75 -5.23
CA PRO A 20 7.70 -7.69 -6.33
C PRO A 20 7.03 -7.13 -7.58
N PRO A 21 7.45 -7.44 -8.82
CA PRO A 21 6.82 -6.89 -10.02
C PRO A 21 5.32 -7.22 -10.16
N GLN A 22 4.50 -6.22 -10.46
CA GLN A 22 3.07 -6.34 -10.70
C GLN A 22 2.80 -6.56 -12.19
N LYS A 23 2.17 -7.68 -12.54
CA LYS A 23 1.69 -7.92 -13.90
C LYS A 23 0.29 -7.33 -14.05
N LEU A 24 0.19 -6.21 -14.77
CA LEU A 24 -1.08 -5.57 -15.12
C LEU A 24 -1.41 -5.87 -16.57
N ALA A 25 -2.63 -6.33 -16.83
CA ALA A 25 -3.14 -6.39 -18.20
C ALA A 25 -3.47 -4.97 -18.70
N ARG A 26 -3.57 -4.81 -20.03
CA ARG A 26 -3.95 -3.53 -20.64
C ARG A 26 -5.25 -3.01 -20.04
N GLY A 27 -5.24 -1.77 -19.57
CA GLY A 27 -6.38 -1.11 -18.94
C GLY A 27 -6.63 -1.49 -17.48
N GLN A 28 -5.81 -2.38 -16.88
CA GLN A 28 -5.84 -2.62 -15.45
C GLN A 28 -4.99 -1.59 -14.71
N CYS A 29 -5.55 -1.08 -13.62
CA CYS A 29 -4.86 -0.13 -12.75
C CYS A 29 -4.57 -0.77 -11.41
N ALA A 30 -3.49 -0.29 -10.79
CA ALA A 30 -3.02 -0.71 -9.49
C ALA A 30 -2.78 0.52 -8.60
N LEU A 31 -3.06 0.35 -7.32
CA LEU A 31 -2.78 1.32 -6.28
C LEU A 31 -1.43 0.97 -5.64
N PHE A 32 -0.51 1.92 -5.63
CA PHE A 32 0.79 1.80 -4.96
C PHE A 32 0.83 2.80 -3.82
N LEU A 33 1.10 2.30 -2.61
CA LEU A 33 1.11 3.11 -1.39
C LEU A 33 2.48 3.02 -0.70
N TRP A 34 2.87 4.11 -0.07
CA TRP A 34 4.05 4.22 0.78
C TRP A 34 3.59 4.70 2.15
N ASP A 35 3.90 3.92 3.19
CA ASP A 35 3.72 4.35 4.57
C ASP A 35 4.75 5.43 4.92
N ARG A 36 4.28 6.56 5.41
CA ARG A 36 5.13 7.69 5.79
C ARG A 36 5.89 7.45 7.09
N ALA A 37 5.38 6.57 7.96
CA ALA A 37 6.01 6.28 9.25
C ALA A 37 7.10 5.21 9.11
N SER A 38 6.75 4.01 8.66
CA SER A 38 7.69 2.87 8.60
C SER A 38 8.44 2.75 7.26
N ARG A 39 8.07 3.53 6.25
CA ARG A 39 8.57 3.43 4.86
C ARG A 39 8.27 2.09 4.18
N LYS A 40 7.34 1.30 4.72
CA LYS A 40 6.78 0.13 4.05
C LYS A 40 6.07 0.56 2.76
N ARG A 41 6.08 -0.34 1.78
CA ARG A 41 5.43 -0.13 0.49
C ARG A 41 4.39 -1.21 0.26
N PHE A 42 3.29 -0.83 -0.36
CA PHE A 42 2.18 -1.73 -0.66
C PHE A 42 1.77 -1.57 -2.12
N ALA A 43 1.32 -2.65 -2.74
CA ALA A 43 0.68 -2.63 -4.04
C ALA A 43 -0.64 -3.38 -3.97
N MET A 44 -1.70 -2.80 -4.55
CA MET A 44 -3.02 -3.40 -4.66
C MET A 44 -3.48 -3.44 -6.11
N TRP A 45 -3.79 -4.63 -6.64
CA TRP A 45 -4.18 -4.78 -8.06
C TRP A 45 -5.08 -5.99 -8.32
N PRO A 46 -5.92 -5.95 -9.36
CA PRO A 46 -6.84 -7.05 -9.66
C PRO A 46 -6.11 -8.24 -10.30
N VAL A 47 -6.40 -9.46 -9.83
CA VAL A 47 -5.94 -10.74 -10.41
C VAL A 47 -7.05 -11.78 -10.31
N GLY A 48 -7.49 -12.34 -11.45
CA GLY A 48 -8.39 -13.50 -11.48
C GLY A 48 -9.72 -13.31 -10.74
N GLY A 49 -10.23 -12.07 -10.66
CA GLY A 49 -11.46 -11.73 -9.93
C GLY A 49 -11.27 -11.36 -8.46
N ALA A 50 -10.06 -11.45 -7.92
CA ALA A 50 -9.70 -10.95 -6.59
C ALA A 50 -8.87 -9.67 -6.68
N LEU A 51 -8.79 -8.92 -5.58
CA LEU A 51 -7.82 -7.84 -5.42
C LEU A 51 -6.64 -8.39 -4.60
N LEU A 52 -5.42 -8.34 -5.13
CA LEU A 52 -4.24 -8.74 -4.35
C LEU A 52 -3.65 -7.53 -3.62
N LEU A 53 -3.24 -7.71 -2.37
CA LEU A 53 -2.38 -6.79 -1.62
C LEU A 53 -1.01 -7.43 -1.41
N ALA A 54 0.04 -6.80 -1.92
CA ALA A 54 1.42 -7.17 -1.62
C ALA A 54 2.07 -6.12 -0.71
N GLU A 55 2.92 -6.58 0.20
CA GLU A 55 3.75 -5.75 1.06
C GLU A 55 5.22 -5.98 0.71
N ALA A 56 5.98 -4.90 0.56
CA ALA A 56 7.40 -4.97 0.26
C ALA A 56 8.18 -5.74 1.34
N GLY A 57 9.15 -6.55 0.91
CA GLY A 57 9.91 -7.42 1.81
C GLY A 57 9.17 -8.68 2.26
N THR A 58 7.95 -8.92 1.75
CA THR A 58 7.20 -10.17 1.97
C THR A 58 7.07 -10.95 0.66
N SER A 59 7.10 -12.28 0.73
CA SER A 59 6.87 -13.15 -0.43
C SER A 59 5.40 -13.51 -0.64
N ARG A 60 4.49 -12.98 0.20
CA ARG A 60 3.09 -13.36 0.23
C ARG A 60 2.22 -12.16 -0.14
N SER A 61 1.25 -12.40 -1.02
CA SER A 61 0.14 -11.47 -1.25
C SER A 61 -1.12 -11.96 -0.53
N LEU A 62 -1.95 -11.03 -0.09
CA LEU A 62 -3.28 -11.31 0.45
C LEU A 62 -4.31 -11.16 -0.67
N ALA A 63 -5.16 -12.18 -0.86
CA ALA A 63 -6.32 -12.08 -1.73
C ALA A 63 -7.47 -11.45 -0.94
N LEU A 64 -7.81 -10.22 -1.32
CA LEU A 64 -8.82 -9.38 -0.72
C LEU A 64 -10.18 -9.59 -1.38
N VAL A 65 -11.20 -9.82 -0.56
CA VAL A 65 -12.61 -9.84 -0.96
C VAL A 65 -13.21 -8.46 -0.68
N PRO A 66 -13.85 -7.80 -1.66
CA PRO A 66 -14.49 -6.51 -1.44
C PRO A 66 -15.61 -6.59 -0.41
N GLY A 67 -15.64 -5.64 0.52
CA GLY A 67 -16.73 -5.42 1.46
C GLY A 67 -17.50 -4.15 1.07
N THR A 68 -17.33 -3.08 1.85
CA THR A 68 -17.97 -1.78 1.60
C THR A 68 -17.04 -0.85 0.83
N ALA A 69 -17.62 0.03 0.00
CA ALA A 69 -16.86 1.04 -0.75
C ALA A 69 -17.71 2.31 -0.94
N THR A 70 -17.13 3.49 -0.73
CA THR A 70 -17.81 4.79 -0.89
C THR A 70 -16.88 5.88 -1.43
N GLY A 71 -17.47 6.89 -2.08
CA GLY A 71 -16.74 7.98 -2.73
C GLY A 71 -16.55 7.76 -4.23
N ASN A 72 -16.03 8.77 -4.91
CA ASN A 72 -15.86 8.75 -6.36
C ASN A 72 -14.60 7.96 -6.72
N PRO A 73 -14.70 6.86 -7.48
CA PRO A 73 -13.53 6.10 -7.86
C PRO A 73 -12.63 6.86 -8.84
N ALA A 74 -11.32 6.71 -8.70
CA ALA A 74 -10.34 7.11 -9.71
C ALA A 74 -9.68 5.84 -10.26
N PHE A 75 -9.74 5.65 -11.58
CA PHE A 75 -9.12 4.49 -12.25
C PHE A 75 -9.51 3.13 -11.64
N GLY A 76 -10.77 2.98 -11.21
CA GLY A 76 -11.30 1.76 -10.59
C GLY A 76 -10.98 1.57 -9.11
N ILE A 77 -10.27 2.52 -8.48
CA ILE A 77 -9.97 2.52 -7.05
C ILE A 77 -10.92 3.48 -6.33
N THR A 78 -11.69 2.94 -5.37
CA THR A 78 -12.59 3.73 -4.53
C THR A 78 -11.86 4.25 -3.29
N PRO A 79 -11.92 5.56 -2.97
CA PRO A 79 -11.08 6.17 -1.93
C PRO A 79 -11.35 5.67 -0.52
N ARG A 80 -12.60 5.31 -0.21
CA ARG A 80 -12.97 4.66 1.04
C ARG A 80 -13.45 3.25 0.76
N ALA A 81 -12.67 2.25 1.15
CA ALA A 81 -13.00 0.86 0.87
C ALA A 81 -12.54 -0.06 1.99
N ARG A 82 -13.31 -1.10 2.27
CA ARG A 82 -12.96 -2.18 3.19
C ARG A 82 -12.92 -3.50 2.45
N PHE A 83 -11.93 -4.31 2.81
CA PHE A 83 -11.69 -5.61 2.25
C PHE A 83 -11.43 -6.61 3.36
N GLU A 84 -11.72 -7.88 3.09
CA GLU A 84 -11.53 -8.98 4.02
C GLU A 84 -10.62 -10.06 3.40
N ALA A 85 -9.80 -10.72 4.21
CA ALA A 85 -8.92 -11.81 3.79
C ALA A 85 -8.64 -12.76 4.95
N GLY A 86 -9.30 -13.94 4.97
CA GLY A 86 -8.95 -15.02 5.89
C GLY A 86 -8.97 -14.67 7.38
N GLY A 87 -9.92 -13.81 7.81
CA GLY A 87 -10.03 -13.33 9.19
C GLY A 87 -9.29 -12.02 9.48
N GLU A 88 -8.54 -11.50 8.52
CA GLU A 88 -7.97 -10.16 8.54
C GLU A 88 -8.83 -9.20 7.72
N SER A 89 -8.73 -7.90 8.00
CA SER A 89 -9.35 -6.85 7.19
C SER A 89 -8.36 -5.75 6.82
N VAL A 90 -8.59 -5.14 5.65
CA VAL A 90 -7.85 -3.99 5.15
C VAL A 90 -8.85 -2.89 4.85
N ALA A 91 -8.65 -1.70 5.42
CA ALA A 91 -9.45 -0.52 5.15
C ALA A 91 -8.59 0.60 4.58
N LEU A 92 -9.12 1.29 3.59
CA LEU A 92 -8.54 2.46 2.95
C LEU A 92 -9.42 3.67 3.23
N ASP A 93 -8.79 4.80 3.55
CA ASP A 93 -9.41 6.13 3.52
C ASP A 93 -8.41 7.09 2.87
N LEU A 94 -8.64 7.41 1.59
CA LEU A 94 -7.66 8.06 0.72
C LEU A 94 -8.19 9.37 0.14
N ILE A 95 -7.30 10.34 -0.01
CA ILE A 95 -7.50 11.54 -0.81
C ILE A 95 -6.86 11.32 -2.19
N LEU A 96 -7.71 11.09 -3.18
CA LEU A 96 -7.30 10.84 -4.56
C LEU A 96 -7.41 12.12 -5.39
N GLU A 97 -6.37 12.39 -6.18
CA GLU A 97 -6.38 13.48 -7.16
C GLU A 97 -6.00 12.97 -8.54
N ALA A 98 -6.83 13.30 -9.53
CA ALA A 98 -6.57 13.03 -10.93
C ALA A 98 -6.85 14.30 -11.73
N ALA A 99 -5.87 14.74 -12.53
CA ALA A 99 -6.11 15.84 -13.45
C ALA A 99 -7.03 15.40 -14.61
N PRO A 100 -7.81 16.30 -15.22
CA PRO A 100 -8.58 15.99 -16.41
C PRO A 100 -7.69 15.43 -17.53
N GLY A 101 -8.07 14.28 -18.08
CA GLY A 101 -7.30 13.60 -19.12
C GLY A 101 -6.03 12.87 -18.63
N ALA A 102 -5.80 12.78 -17.32
CA ALA A 102 -4.67 12.04 -16.78
C ALA A 102 -4.78 10.53 -17.04
N ALA A 103 -3.63 9.87 -17.16
CA ALA A 103 -3.52 8.41 -17.24
C ALA A 103 -3.27 7.74 -15.86
N SER A 104 -3.22 8.54 -14.80
CA SER A 104 -2.91 8.14 -13.43
C SER A 104 -3.56 9.09 -12.43
N ALA A 105 -3.62 8.66 -11.17
CA ALA A 105 -3.99 9.53 -10.04
C ALA A 105 -2.87 9.53 -8.99
N THR A 106 -2.81 10.58 -8.19
CA THR A 106 -2.00 10.62 -6.96
C THR A 106 -2.88 10.34 -5.76
N VAL A 107 -2.29 9.70 -4.74
CA VAL A 107 -2.86 9.64 -3.40
C VAL A 107 -2.08 10.66 -2.58
N GLN A 108 -2.70 11.83 -2.39
CA GLN A 108 -2.05 12.94 -1.70
C GLN A 108 -1.85 12.65 -0.21
N ASP A 109 -2.85 12.01 0.39
CA ASP A 109 -2.85 11.61 1.79
C ASP A 109 -3.85 10.46 1.98
N GLY A 110 -3.71 9.74 3.09
CA GLY A 110 -4.67 8.72 3.46
C GLY A 110 -4.20 7.82 4.58
N ILE A 111 -5.08 6.90 4.94
CA ILE A 111 -4.86 5.90 5.97
C ILE A 111 -5.11 4.51 5.37
N LEU A 112 -4.15 3.61 5.61
CA LEU A 112 -4.34 2.18 5.45
C LEU A 112 -4.41 1.56 6.84
N THR A 113 -5.55 0.96 7.17
CA THR A 113 -5.72 0.21 8.41
C THR A 113 -5.75 -1.28 8.09
N ARG A 114 -4.91 -2.07 8.76
CA ARG A 114 -4.95 -3.52 8.69
C ARG A 114 -5.28 -4.09 10.06
N THR A 115 -6.42 -4.77 10.16
CA THR A 115 -6.78 -5.53 11.36
C THR A 115 -6.39 -6.98 11.14
N LEU A 116 -5.50 -7.48 11.99
CA LEU A 116 -5.02 -8.86 11.98
C LEU A 116 -6.07 -9.79 12.59
N ALA A 117 -5.88 -11.10 12.39
CA ALA A 117 -6.83 -12.11 12.85
C ALA A 117 -7.00 -12.17 14.38
N ASP A 118 -6.02 -11.68 15.14
CA ASP A 118 -6.08 -11.55 16.61
C ASP A 118 -6.83 -10.28 17.08
N GLY A 119 -7.34 -9.47 16.14
CA GLY A 119 -8.02 -8.20 16.39
C GLY A 119 -7.08 -7.00 16.51
N THR A 120 -5.76 -7.21 16.49
CA THR A 120 -4.77 -6.11 16.51
C THR A 120 -4.90 -5.27 15.25
N ALA A 121 -5.00 -3.95 15.41
CA ALA A 121 -5.07 -3.01 14.29
C ALA A 121 -3.74 -2.25 14.12
N VAL A 122 -3.23 -2.25 12.90
CA VAL A 122 -2.11 -1.41 12.47
C VAL A 122 -2.67 -0.31 11.57
N VAL A 123 -2.42 0.95 11.93
CA VAL A 123 -2.89 2.14 11.21
C VAL A 123 -1.70 2.86 10.61
N LEU A 124 -1.66 2.97 9.29
CA LEU A 124 -0.53 3.49 8.53
C LEU A 124 -0.92 4.75 7.76
N PRO A 125 -0.28 5.91 8.01
CA PRO A 125 -0.43 7.09 7.17
C PRO A 125 0.27 6.85 5.82
N VAL A 126 -0.46 6.99 4.72
CA VAL A 126 0.03 6.64 3.39
C VAL A 126 -0.03 7.80 2.39
N ALA A 127 0.94 7.81 1.47
CA ALA A 127 0.86 8.52 0.19
C ALA A 127 0.99 7.51 -0.94
N GLY A 128 0.73 7.88 -2.18
CA GLY A 128 0.59 6.88 -3.23
C GLY A 128 0.39 7.40 -4.65
N ILE A 129 0.29 6.45 -5.57
CA ILE A 129 -0.15 6.67 -6.95
C ILE A 129 -1.08 5.54 -7.38
N ILE A 130 -1.92 5.83 -8.38
CA ILE A 130 -2.64 4.82 -9.15
C ILE A 130 -2.05 4.83 -10.56
N GLY A 131 -1.49 3.70 -10.98
CA GLY A 131 -0.88 3.52 -12.31
C GLY A 131 -1.55 2.39 -13.08
N CYS A 132 -1.64 2.52 -14.41
CA CYS A 132 -2.31 1.56 -15.28
C CYS A 132 -1.36 0.96 -16.33
N GLY A 133 -1.62 -0.28 -16.75
CA GLY A 133 -0.88 -1.01 -17.78
C GLY A 133 -1.53 -1.02 -19.16
#